data_AF-A0A4P6MBH9-F1
#
_entry.id   AF-A0A4P6MBH9-F1
#
_cell.length_a   1.000
_cell.length_b   1.000
_cell.length_c   1.000
_cell.angle_alpha   90.00
_cell.angle_beta   90.00
_cell.angle_gamma   90.00
#
_symmetry.space_group_name_H-M   'P 1'
#
loop_
_entity.id
_entity.type
_entity.pdbx_description
1 polymer ?
#
loop_
_entity_poly.entity_id
_entity_poly.type
_entity_poly.pdbx_seq_one_letter_code
_entity_poly.pdbx_strand_id
1 'polypeptide(L)'
;MPRFEAMPTNEVEAFRNGAPDANGQPARRGVSPGPGTPCRHCLENIPEGEEMLILAYRPFADLHPYAETGPIFLCAKACARYEETDLPPILKTSPDYLIKGYNDQDSIVYGTGAVVETKAMQDRVAQIFEDPAVKYIHVRSARNNCYQARVDRD
;
A
#
# COMPACT_ATOMS: atom_id res chain seq x y z
N MET A 1 0.17 18.81 2.90
CA MET A 1 0.02 17.90 1.75
C MET A 1 -0.12 16.49 2.27
N PRO A 2 -1.03 15.68 1.70
CA PRO A 2 -1.15 14.28 2.10
C PRO A 2 0.15 13.52 1.80
N ARG A 3 0.64 12.73 2.76
CA ARG A 3 1.89 11.95 2.64
C ARG A 3 1.59 10.50 2.31
N PHE A 4 2.25 9.95 1.29
CA PHE A 4 2.11 8.54 0.92
C PHE A 4 3.17 7.69 1.66
N GLU A 5 2.71 6.84 2.58
CA GLU A 5 3.59 6.09 3.47
C GLU A 5 4.21 4.84 2.83
N ALA A 6 5.53 4.77 2.95
CA ALA A 6 6.30 3.57 2.68
C ALA A 6 6.41 2.68 3.92
N MET A 7 6.50 1.36 3.70
CA MET A 7 6.76 0.44 4.81
C MET A 7 8.06 0.79 5.55
N PRO A 8 8.12 0.62 6.87
CA PRO A 8 9.35 0.79 7.64
C PRO A 8 10.45 -0.17 7.17
N THR A 9 11.69 0.31 7.05
CA THR A 9 12.82 -0.51 6.59
C THR A 9 13.05 -1.74 7.46
N ASN A 10 12.93 -1.60 8.79
CA ASN A 10 13.10 -2.72 9.73
C ASN A 10 12.08 -3.86 9.49
N GLU A 11 10.85 -3.52 9.16
CA GLU A 11 9.81 -4.50 8.87
C GLU A 11 10.07 -5.21 7.53
N VAL A 12 10.45 -4.45 6.50
CA VAL A 12 10.81 -4.99 5.19
C VAL A 12 12.02 -5.92 5.28
N GLU A 13 13.04 -5.53 6.05
CA GLU A 13 14.20 -6.38 6.33
C GLU A 13 13.81 -7.65 7.11
N ALA A 14 12.85 -7.57 8.05
CA ALA A 14 12.35 -8.75 8.73
C ALA A 14 11.74 -9.75 7.72
N PHE A 15 10.91 -9.30 6.78
CA PHE A 15 10.36 -10.16 5.73
C PHE A 15 11.43 -10.72 4.79
N ARG A 16 12.43 -9.91 4.41
CA ARG A 16 13.58 -10.38 3.61
C ARG A 16 14.36 -11.49 4.32
N ASN A 17 14.43 -11.43 5.65
CA ASN A 17 15.08 -12.42 6.51
C ASN A 17 14.16 -13.58 6.95
N GLY A 18 12.95 -13.68 6.38
CA GLY A 18 12.06 -14.82 6.58
C GLY A 18 11.09 -14.70 7.76
N ALA A 19 10.87 -13.50 8.28
CA ALA A 19 9.77 -13.27 9.22
C ALA A 19 8.42 -13.71 8.60
N PRO A 20 7.51 -14.26 9.42
CA PRO A 20 6.21 -14.69 8.93
C PRO A 20 5.32 -13.51 8.53
N ASP A 21 4.53 -13.71 7.48
CA ASP A 21 3.50 -12.79 7.03
C ASP A 21 2.27 -12.81 7.94
N ALA A 22 1.22 -12.08 7.57
CA ALA A 22 0.00 -11.98 8.37
C ALA A 22 -0.73 -13.32 8.61
N ASN A 23 -0.39 -14.36 7.83
CA ASN A 23 -0.95 -15.71 7.95
C ASN A 23 0.06 -16.70 8.57
N GLY A 24 1.18 -16.23 9.11
CA GLY A 24 2.20 -17.09 9.72
C GLY A 24 3.15 -17.77 8.71
N GLN A 25 3.14 -17.35 7.43
CA GLN A 25 3.91 -18.00 6.37
C GLN A 25 5.14 -17.17 5.96
N PRO A 26 6.27 -17.79 5.58
CA PRO A 26 7.37 -17.03 5.00
C PRO A 26 6.97 -16.41 3.66
N ALA A 27 7.53 -15.25 3.33
CA ALA A 27 7.28 -14.60 2.06
C ALA A 27 7.69 -15.51 0.88
N ARG A 28 6.80 -15.64 -0.11
CA ARG A 28 7.09 -16.38 -1.34
C ARG A 28 8.06 -15.59 -2.20
N ARG A 29 9.09 -16.26 -2.71
CA ARG A 29 9.99 -15.69 -3.73
C ARG A 29 9.42 -15.86 -5.14
N GLY A 30 9.67 -14.88 -5.98
CA GLY A 30 9.32 -14.90 -7.40
C GLY A 30 10.20 -13.96 -8.21
N VAL A 31 9.97 -13.93 -9.52
CA VAL A 31 10.61 -13.00 -10.45
C VAL A 31 9.54 -12.02 -10.93
N SER A 32 9.85 -10.73 -10.88
CA SER A 32 8.94 -9.68 -11.32
C SER A 32 8.67 -9.78 -12.84
N PRO A 33 7.40 -9.77 -13.28
CA PRO A 33 7.05 -9.64 -14.70
C PRO A 33 7.21 -8.21 -15.22
N GLY A 34 7.74 -7.28 -14.41
CA GLY A 34 7.97 -5.90 -14.79
C GLY A 34 6.85 -4.95 -14.35
N PRO A 35 6.42 -4.01 -15.22
CA PRO A 35 5.45 -2.97 -14.86
C PRO A 35 4.19 -3.55 -14.21
N GLY A 36 3.73 -2.91 -13.13
CA GLY A 36 2.57 -3.40 -12.35
C GLY A 36 2.95 -4.32 -11.18
N THR A 37 4.23 -4.38 -10.81
CA THR A 37 4.73 -5.09 -9.63
C THR A 37 5.20 -4.10 -8.56
N PRO A 38 4.30 -3.56 -7.73
CA PRO A 38 4.58 -2.42 -6.87
C PRO A 38 5.27 -2.81 -5.55
N CYS A 39 6.49 -2.33 -5.34
CA CYS A 39 7.21 -2.53 -4.08
C CYS A 39 6.67 -1.59 -2.99
N ARG A 40 6.26 -2.12 -1.84
CA ARG A 40 5.74 -1.30 -0.72
C ARG A 40 6.80 -0.52 0.07
N HIS A 41 8.09 -0.74 -0.19
CA HIS A 41 9.20 -0.06 0.49
C HIS A 41 9.70 1.17 -0.28
N CYS A 42 10.14 0.98 -1.53
CA CYS A 42 10.60 2.10 -2.36
C CYS A 42 9.46 2.84 -3.08
N LEU A 43 8.24 2.29 -3.06
CA LEU A 43 7.08 2.78 -3.82
C LEU A 43 7.38 2.96 -5.32
N GLU A 44 8.30 2.16 -5.84
CA GLU A 44 8.57 1.96 -7.26
C GLU A 44 8.11 0.57 -7.73
N ASN A 45 8.01 0.37 -9.05
CA ASN A 45 7.77 -0.95 -9.61
C ASN A 45 9.06 -1.75 -9.62
N ILE A 46 9.00 -3.01 -9.20
CA ILE A 46 10.13 -3.94 -9.25
C ILE A 46 10.44 -4.20 -10.73
N PRO A 47 11.68 -3.97 -11.21
CA PRO A 47 12.04 -4.18 -12.61
C PRO A 47 11.77 -5.61 -13.09
N GLU A 48 11.48 -5.75 -14.38
CA GLU A 48 11.29 -7.08 -14.99
C GLU A 48 12.55 -7.93 -14.81
N GLY A 49 12.38 -9.20 -14.44
CA GLY A 49 13.49 -10.13 -14.23
C GLY A 49 14.17 -10.04 -12.87
N GLU A 50 13.87 -9.02 -12.04
CA GLU A 50 14.40 -8.94 -10.67
C GLU A 50 13.62 -9.82 -9.70
N GLU A 51 14.33 -10.31 -8.68
CA GLU A 51 13.71 -11.10 -7.60
C GLU A 51 12.80 -10.23 -6.72
N MET A 52 11.65 -10.79 -6.36
CA MET A 52 10.66 -10.17 -5.49
C MET A 52 10.19 -11.11 -4.39
N LEU A 53 9.66 -10.51 -3.34
CA LEU A 53 8.89 -11.20 -2.31
C LEU A 53 7.40 -10.91 -2.50
N ILE A 54 6.58 -11.91 -2.24
CA ILE A 54 5.12 -11.87 -2.28
C ILE A 54 4.63 -12.38 -0.93
N LEU A 55 3.87 -11.58 -0.19
CA LEU A 55 3.37 -11.97 1.13
C LEU A 55 1.98 -11.42 1.43
N ALA A 56 1.27 -12.06 2.35
CA ALA A 56 0.01 -11.55 2.87
C ALA A 56 0.28 -10.47 3.92
N TYR A 57 -0.17 -9.24 3.66
CA TYR A 57 0.04 -8.12 4.57
C TYR A 57 -1.27 -7.58 5.11
N ARG A 58 -1.30 -7.36 6.42
CA ARG A 58 -2.40 -6.73 7.14
C ARG A 58 -1.92 -5.37 7.63
N PRO A 59 -2.35 -4.25 7.02
CA PRO A 59 -1.94 -2.90 7.40
C PRO A 59 -2.66 -2.39 8.66
N PHE A 60 -2.81 -3.25 9.66
CA PHE A 60 -3.50 -2.99 10.92
C PHE A 60 -2.81 -3.78 12.02
N ALA A 61 -2.65 -3.16 13.20
CA ALA A 61 -2.02 -3.81 14.34
C ALA A 61 -2.90 -4.94 14.90
N ASP A 62 -4.19 -4.65 15.06
CA ASP A 62 -5.14 -5.53 15.73
C ASP A 62 -6.02 -6.34 14.75
N LEU A 63 -6.66 -7.38 15.28
CA LEU A 63 -7.69 -8.13 14.55
C LEU A 63 -9.05 -7.47 14.81
N HIS A 64 -9.70 -7.04 13.73
CA HIS A 64 -11.04 -6.46 13.76
C HIS A 64 -11.75 -6.69 12.42
N PRO A 65 -13.07 -6.45 12.30
CA PRO A 65 -13.83 -6.75 11.08
C PRO A 65 -13.35 -6.03 9.81
N TYR A 66 -12.63 -4.91 9.97
CA TYR A 66 -12.09 -4.11 8.88
C TYR A 66 -10.59 -4.35 8.64
N ALA A 67 -9.95 -5.28 9.35
CA ALA A 67 -8.52 -5.58 9.27
C ALA A 67 -8.18 -6.35 7.98
N GLU A 68 -8.40 -5.71 6.83
CA GLU A 68 -8.27 -6.28 5.50
C GLU A 68 -6.82 -6.72 5.19
N THR A 69 -6.62 -8.03 5.03
CA THR A 69 -5.37 -8.60 4.51
C THR A 69 -5.38 -8.60 2.97
N GLY A 70 -4.25 -8.25 2.35
CA GLY A 70 -4.06 -8.37 0.91
C GLY A 70 -2.61 -8.62 0.55
N PRO A 71 -2.33 -9.12 -0.66
CA PRO A 71 -0.94 -9.32 -1.09
C PRO A 71 -0.23 -7.97 -1.23
N ILE A 72 1.06 -7.97 -0.88
CA ILE A 72 2.01 -6.92 -1.23
C ILE A 72 3.22 -7.53 -1.92
N PHE A 73 3.98 -6.69 -2.62
CA PHE A 73 5.27 -7.04 -3.20
C PHE A 73 6.38 -6.23 -2.56
N LEU A 74 7.57 -6.83 -2.45
CA LEU A 74 8.79 -6.17 -1.99
C LEU A 74 9.95 -6.55 -2.90
N CYS A 75 10.86 -5.61 -3.18
CA CYS A 75 12.15 -5.96 -3.76
C CYS A 75 12.84 -6.99 -2.85
N ALA A 76 13.31 -8.11 -3.40
CA ALA A 76 14.02 -9.12 -2.62
C ALA A 76 15.39 -8.60 -2.15
N LYS A 77 16.04 -7.76 -2.97
CA LYS A 77 17.24 -7.01 -2.62
C LYS A 77 16.87 -5.73 -1.87
N ALA A 78 17.83 -5.18 -1.11
CA ALA A 78 17.70 -3.88 -0.48
C ALA A 78 17.38 -2.80 -1.52
N CYS A 79 16.44 -1.92 -1.17
CA CYS A 79 16.10 -0.72 -1.93
C CYS A 79 15.97 0.48 -0.97
N ALA A 80 16.07 1.70 -1.51
CA ALA A 80 15.88 2.90 -0.71
C ALA A 80 14.40 3.06 -0.36
N ARG A 81 14.10 3.42 0.89
CA ARG A 81 12.74 3.74 1.31
C ARG A 81 12.28 5.01 0.60
N TYR A 82 11.03 5.05 0.15
CA TYR A 82 10.44 6.27 -0.41
C TYR A 82 10.40 7.40 0.62
N GLU A 83 10.64 8.64 0.17
CA GLU A 83 10.72 9.85 1.02
C GLU A 83 9.36 10.51 1.33
N GLU A 84 8.25 9.79 1.11
CA GLU A 84 6.88 10.21 1.48
C GLU A 84 6.45 11.59 0.96
N THR A 85 6.87 11.91 -0.26
CA THR A 85 6.61 13.21 -0.91
C THR A 85 5.27 13.20 -1.66
N ASP A 86 5.31 13.11 -2.98
CA ASP A 86 4.16 13.23 -3.88
C ASP A 86 3.52 11.86 -4.18
N LEU A 87 2.61 11.84 -5.18
CA LEU A 87 2.04 10.60 -5.70
C LEU A 87 3.15 9.65 -6.19
N PRO A 88 3.34 8.46 -5.56
CA PRO A 88 4.46 7.59 -5.85
C PRO A 88 4.32 6.88 -7.20
N PRO A 89 5.44 6.45 -7.82
CA PRO A 89 5.43 5.74 -9.11
C PRO A 89 4.52 4.51 -9.18
N ILE A 90 4.36 3.75 -8.10
CA ILE A 90 3.44 2.60 -8.05
C ILE A 90 1.96 2.97 -8.23
N LEU A 91 1.60 4.23 -7.98
CA LEU A 91 0.25 4.75 -8.18
C LEU A 91 0.07 5.42 -9.55
N LYS A 92 0.97 5.15 -10.51
CA LYS A 92 0.92 5.69 -11.88
C LYS A 92 0.81 4.60 -12.96
N THR A 93 0.86 3.33 -12.59
CA THR A 93 0.88 2.20 -13.54
C THR A 93 -0.51 1.66 -13.88
N SER A 94 -1.48 1.82 -12.99
CA SER A 94 -2.89 1.48 -13.25
C SER A 94 -3.65 2.73 -13.71
N PRO A 95 -4.72 2.59 -14.52
CA PRO A 95 -5.61 3.71 -14.82
C PRO A 95 -6.39 4.19 -13.60
N ASP A 96 -6.63 3.31 -12.63
CA ASP A 96 -7.46 3.55 -11.46
C ASP A 96 -7.03 2.73 -10.22
N TYR A 97 -7.47 3.17 -9.05
CA TYR A 97 -7.20 2.55 -7.76
C TYR A 97 -8.43 2.63 -6.85
N LEU A 98 -8.59 1.65 -5.97
CA LEU A 98 -9.61 1.66 -4.92
C LEU A 98 -9.05 2.41 -3.71
N ILE A 99 -9.79 3.39 -3.21
CA ILE A 99 -9.44 4.12 -1.99
C ILE A 99 -10.53 4.00 -0.94
N LYS A 100 -10.14 4.04 0.34
CA LYS A 100 -11.04 4.01 1.50
C LYS A 100 -10.46 4.86 2.63
N GLY A 101 -11.27 5.73 3.23
CA GLY A 101 -10.93 6.47 4.44
C GLY A 101 -11.26 5.67 5.69
N TYR A 102 -10.40 5.79 6.71
CA TYR A 102 -10.52 5.11 7.99
C TYR A 102 -10.50 6.12 9.14
N ASN A 103 -11.22 5.84 10.22
CA ASN A 103 -11.22 6.64 11.44
C ASN A 103 -10.13 6.17 12.44
N ASP A 104 -10.16 6.69 13.67
CA ASP A 104 -9.23 6.36 14.75
C ASP A 104 -9.49 4.99 15.41
N GLN A 105 -10.58 4.31 15.06
CA GLN A 105 -10.86 2.93 15.47
C GLN A 105 -10.68 1.94 14.30
N ASP A 106 -9.83 2.29 13.33
CA ASP A 106 -9.53 1.48 12.14
C ASP A 106 -10.78 1.01 11.37
N SER A 107 -11.86 1.79 11.45
CA SER A 107 -13.14 1.50 10.81
C SER A 107 -13.34 2.36 9.57
N ILE A 108 -13.92 1.78 8.51
CA ILE A 108 -14.17 2.49 7.26
C ILE A 108 -15.18 3.61 7.52
N VAL A 109 -14.81 4.84 7.14
CA VAL A 109 -15.75 5.96 7.06
C VAL A 109 -16.57 5.82 5.78
N TYR A 110 -17.82 5.39 5.90
CA TYR A 110 -18.69 5.14 4.74
C TYR A 110 -18.90 6.41 3.91
N GLY A 111 -18.97 6.26 2.58
CA GLY A 111 -19.00 7.36 1.61
C GLY A 111 -17.62 7.80 1.10
N THR A 112 -16.53 7.37 1.75
CA THR A 112 -15.17 7.62 1.24
C THR A 112 -14.73 6.62 0.17
N GLY A 113 -15.22 5.38 0.26
CA GLY A 113 -14.88 4.26 -0.62
C GLY A 113 -15.19 4.53 -2.10
N ALA A 114 -14.18 4.52 -2.97
CA ALA A 114 -14.36 4.76 -4.41
C ALA A 114 -13.24 4.14 -5.26
N VAL A 115 -13.56 3.78 -6.50
CA VAL A 115 -12.55 3.57 -7.55
C VAL A 115 -12.28 4.92 -8.21
N VAL A 116 -11.01 5.31 -8.25
CA VAL A 116 -10.58 6.66 -8.60
C VAL A 116 -9.54 6.58 -9.69
N GLU A 117 -9.73 7.34 -10.76
CA GLU A 117 -8.76 7.47 -11.83
C GLU A 117 -7.46 8.08 -11.29
N THR A 118 -6.32 7.59 -11.76
CA THR A 118 -4.99 8.02 -11.32
C THR A 118 -4.80 9.54 -11.34
N LYS A 119 -5.30 10.22 -12.38
CA LYS A 119 -5.21 11.68 -12.51
C LYS A 119 -6.01 12.46 -11.46
N ALA A 120 -7.01 11.83 -10.84
CA ALA A 120 -7.88 12.43 -9.82
C ALA A 120 -7.49 12.00 -8.40
N MET A 121 -6.41 11.22 -8.24
CA MET A 121 -6.02 10.64 -6.95
C MET A 121 -5.76 11.71 -5.88
N GLN A 122 -4.95 12.73 -6.19
CA GLN A 122 -4.61 13.77 -5.22
C GLN A 122 -5.83 14.59 -4.79
N ASP A 123 -6.66 15.01 -5.75
CA ASP A 123 -7.88 15.77 -5.48
C ASP A 123 -8.85 14.97 -4.62
N ARG A 124 -9.03 13.69 -4.93
CA ARG A 124 -9.94 12.83 -4.17
C ARG A 124 -9.42 12.53 -2.77
N VAL A 125 -8.10 12.35 -2.59
CA VAL A 125 -7.47 12.24 -1.27
C VAL A 125 -7.73 13.50 -0.44
N ALA A 126 -7.54 14.68 -1.03
CA ALA A 126 -7.79 15.95 -0.35
C ALA A 126 -9.27 16.07 0.06
N GLN A 127 -10.20 15.76 -0.85
CA GLN A 127 -11.64 15.77 -0.58
C GLN A 127 -12.04 14.83 0.56
N ILE A 128 -11.47 13.61 0.61
CA ILE A 128 -11.77 12.67 1.71
C ILE A 128 -11.29 13.23 3.06
N PHE A 129 -10.17 13.93 3.09
CA PHE A 129 -9.65 14.55 4.31
C PHE A 129 -10.41 15.81 4.77
N GLU A 130 -11.32 16.35 3.97
CA GLU A 130 -12.26 17.39 4.41
C GLU A 130 -13.18 16.87 5.53
N ASP A 131 -13.47 15.55 5.56
CA ASP A 131 -14.16 14.92 6.68
C ASP A 131 -13.19 14.69 7.86
N PRO A 132 -13.35 15.39 9.00
CA PRO A 132 -12.44 15.27 10.15
C PRO A 132 -12.50 13.89 10.84
N ALA A 133 -13.52 13.07 10.55
CA ALA A 133 -13.60 11.69 11.03
C ALA A 133 -12.54 10.79 10.37
N VAL A 134 -12.07 11.12 9.16
CA VAL A 134 -11.05 10.35 8.45
C VAL A 134 -9.65 10.69 8.97
N LYS A 135 -8.96 9.70 9.53
CA LYS A 135 -7.58 9.82 10.05
C LYS A 135 -6.52 9.44 9.03
N TYR A 136 -6.77 8.40 8.25
CA TYR A 136 -5.88 7.97 7.18
C TYR A 136 -6.68 7.32 6.05
N ILE A 137 -6.03 7.15 4.90
CA ILE A 137 -6.63 6.55 3.70
C ILE A 137 -5.79 5.34 3.29
N HIS A 138 -6.44 4.24 2.93
CA HIS A 138 -5.76 3.15 2.24
C HIS A 138 -6.03 3.23 0.73
N VAL A 139 -4.97 3.03 -0.05
CA VAL A 139 -5.01 2.83 -1.50
C VAL A 139 -4.75 1.37 -1.81
N ARG A 140 -5.60 0.80 -2.66
CA ARG A 140 -5.54 -0.59 -3.11
C ARG A 140 -5.67 -0.68 -4.63
N SER A 141 -5.23 -1.78 -5.23
CA SER A 141 -5.53 -2.03 -6.65
C SER A 141 -7.04 -2.19 -6.84
N ALA A 142 -7.61 -1.51 -7.84
CA ALA A 142 -9.07 -1.46 -8.01
C ALA A 142 -9.70 -2.84 -8.27
N ARG A 143 -9.01 -3.68 -9.03
CA ARG A 143 -9.53 -4.98 -9.50
C ARG A 143 -9.19 -6.15 -8.58
N ASN A 144 -8.07 -6.05 -7.84
CA ASN A 144 -7.50 -7.18 -7.09
C ASN A 144 -7.38 -6.92 -5.58
N ASN A 145 -7.75 -5.73 -5.09
CA ASN A 145 -7.71 -5.35 -3.67
C ASN A 145 -6.32 -5.44 -2.99
N CYS A 146 -5.23 -5.57 -3.76
CA CYS A 146 -3.86 -5.59 -3.25
C CYS A 146 -3.56 -4.26 -2.55
N TYR A 147 -2.90 -4.30 -1.39
CA TYR A 147 -2.57 -3.09 -0.64
C TYR A 147 -1.41 -2.33 -1.29
N GLN A 148 -1.59 -1.04 -1.59
CA GLN A 148 -0.62 -0.26 -2.38
C GLN A 148 0.03 0.88 -1.59
N ALA A 149 -0.74 1.61 -0.79
CA ALA A 149 -0.24 2.72 -0.01
C ALA A 149 -1.18 3.01 1.16
N ARG A 150 -0.62 3.62 2.20
CA ARG A 150 -1.38 4.38 3.18
C ARG A 150 -1.09 5.86 2.93
N VAL A 151 -2.08 6.70 3.17
CA VAL A 151 -1.97 8.14 3.04
C VAL A 151 -2.39 8.77 4.34
N ASP A 152 -1.54 9.62 4.89
CA ASP A 152 -1.78 10.33 6.14
C ASP A 152 -1.92 11.82 5.90
N ARG A 153 -2.59 12.48 6.85
CA ARG A 153 -2.56 13.94 6.96
C ARG A 153 -1.14 14.37 7.33
N ASP A 154 -0.82 15.62 7.00
CA ASP A 154 0.42 16.21 7.47
C ASP A 154 0.51 16.24 9.00
#